data_AF-A0A7W0Q235-F1
#
_entry.id   AF-A0A7W0Q235-F1
#
_cell.length_a   1.000
_cell.length_b   1.000
_cell.length_c   1.000
_cell.angle_alpha   90.00
_cell.angle_beta   90.00
_cell.angle_gamma   90.00
#
_symmetry.space_group_name_H-M   'P 1'
#
loop_
_entity.id
_entity.type
_entity.pdbx_description
1 polymer ?
#
loop_
_entity_poly.entity_id
_entity_poly.type
_entity_poly.pdbx_seq_one_letter_code
_entity_poly.pdbx_strand_id
1 'polypeptide(L)'
;MGKTKAVAKKPAKAKGKAKVDGNSTGKPDGKSAARPDGKSAARPAGKPAVKLPPKLPQVALKPKHPTAPSLPLPPAPPQPEPSRDELIAPRDIGRLLRYGERFGPHKIDTRMLPVQLPVAATRLAICDPAVPKSWRTFDRPVTPGTFRVMLSLAKLSEKGVDKERLAAVIVHVGRPPIAKWTVAHFTGQKKPKTPDQLPRVPSTSGWLVLVDAGSGSPGPIAVGDASGSGPIEIALADGRKALALRCDEGEYAAYWAIDETDRPICLVIDFDVLTQKDWKTKPT
;
A
#
# COMPACT_ATOMS: atom_id res chain seq x y z
N MET A 1 -5.61 31.11 52.95
CA MET A 1 -5.24 29.88 53.70
C MET A 1 -6.16 28.74 53.26
N GLY A 2 -5.79 28.00 52.22
CA GLY A 2 -6.59 26.89 51.68
C GLY A 2 -5.81 25.59 51.75
N LYS A 3 -6.30 24.62 52.54
CA LYS A 3 -5.65 23.32 52.77
C LYS A 3 -5.94 22.36 51.60
N THR A 4 -4.90 21.92 50.90
CA THR A 4 -4.96 20.79 49.95
C THR A 4 -4.73 19.47 50.70
N LYS A 5 -5.70 18.55 50.65
CA LYS A 5 -5.57 17.17 51.13
C LYS A 5 -4.97 16.29 50.02
N ALA A 6 -3.81 15.71 50.29
CA ALA A 6 -3.20 14.67 49.46
C ALA A 6 -3.85 13.31 49.76
N VAL A 7 -4.23 12.57 48.71
CA VAL A 7 -4.66 11.16 48.80
C VAL A 7 -3.56 10.29 48.22
N ALA A 8 -2.91 9.51 49.08
CA ALA A 8 -1.87 8.55 48.73
C ALA A 8 -2.48 7.28 48.14
N LYS A 9 -1.97 6.83 46.98
CA LYS A 9 -2.35 5.58 46.32
C LYS A 9 -1.25 4.53 46.57
N LYS A 10 -1.60 3.46 47.29
CA LYS A 10 -0.75 2.27 47.51
C LYS A 10 -0.58 1.46 46.22
N PRO A 11 0.61 0.93 45.90
CA PRO A 11 0.77 -0.11 44.88
C PRO A 11 0.67 -1.52 45.51
N ALA A 12 -0.17 -2.38 44.92
CA ALA A 12 -0.24 -3.80 45.21
C ALA A 12 0.88 -4.55 44.47
N LYS A 13 1.69 -5.30 45.22
CA LYS A 13 2.68 -6.25 44.71
C LYS A 13 1.99 -7.59 44.42
N ALA A 14 2.07 -8.08 43.20
CA ALA A 14 1.83 -9.49 42.89
C ALA A 14 3.14 -10.11 42.37
N LYS A 15 3.75 -10.98 43.19
CA LYS A 15 4.85 -11.87 42.82
C LYS A 15 4.23 -13.23 42.46
N GLY A 16 4.42 -13.68 41.22
CA GLY A 16 4.17 -15.06 40.82
C GLY A 16 5.26 -15.48 39.85
N LYS A 17 6.25 -16.23 40.33
CA LYS A 17 7.26 -16.92 39.51
C LYS A 17 6.79 -18.35 39.32
N ALA A 18 6.48 -18.75 38.08
CA ALA A 18 6.41 -20.15 37.69
C ALA A 18 7.58 -20.43 36.74
N LYS A 19 8.43 -21.37 37.16
CA LYS A 19 9.62 -21.85 36.47
C LYS A 19 9.21 -23.13 35.73
N VAL A 20 9.37 -23.18 34.41
CA VAL A 20 9.29 -24.42 33.64
C VAL A 20 10.50 -24.47 32.73
N ASP A 21 11.43 -25.35 33.11
CA ASP A 21 12.57 -25.78 32.32
C ASP A 21 12.08 -26.84 31.32
N GLY A 22 12.39 -26.67 30.03
CA GLY A 22 11.88 -27.52 28.95
C GLY A 22 12.90 -27.67 27.81
N ASN A 23 13.84 -28.58 28.04
CA ASN A 23 14.89 -29.07 27.17
C ASN A 23 14.36 -29.63 25.83
N SER A 24 14.91 -29.21 24.68
CA SER A 24 15.00 -30.08 23.49
C SER A 24 16.06 -29.61 22.48
N THR A 25 17.15 -30.35 22.42
CA THR A 25 18.18 -30.31 21.39
C THR A 25 17.76 -31.22 20.24
N GLY A 26 17.49 -30.66 19.06
CA GLY A 26 17.15 -31.39 17.86
C GLY A 26 17.87 -30.82 16.64
N LYS A 27 19.00 -31.43 16.28
CA LYS A 27 19.83 -31.12 15.11
C LYS A 27 19.44 -32.06 13.97
N PRO A 28 19.22 -31.57 12.74
CA PRO A 28 19.43 -32.39 11.56
C PRO A 28 20.51 -31.78 10.66
N ASP A 29 21.56 -32.56 10.46
CA ASP A 29 22.59 -32.37 9.43
C ASP A 29 21.98 -32.68 8.05
N GLY A 30 21.89 -31.67 7.18
CA GLY A 30 21.39 -31.79 5.80
C GLY A 30 22.47 -31.42 4.78
N LYS A 31 23.16 -32.43 4.25
CA LYS A 31 24.08 -32.34 3.10
C LYS A 31 23.41 -31.66 1.90
N SER A 32 24.02 -30.59 1.38
CA SER A 32 23.70 -30.08 0.04
C SER A 32 24.84 -30.38 -0.92
N ALA A 33 24.48 -31.09 -1.98
CA ALA A 33 25.34 -31.50 -3.09
C ALA A 33 25.53 -30.37 -4.10
N ALA A 34 26.66 -30.47 -4.80
CA ALA A 34 27.22 -29.54 -5.77
C ALA A 34 26.28 -29.19 -6.94
N ARG A 35 26.41 -27.96 -7.46
CA ARG A 35 25.94 -27.57 -8.79
C ARG A 35 27.14 -27.23 -9.69
N PRO A 36 27.12 -27.65 -10.97
CA PRO A 36 28.23 -27.44 -11.90
C PRO A 36 28.19 -26.06 -12.56
N ASP A 37 29.38 -25.53 -12.79
CA ASP A 37 29.67 -24.40 -13.68
C ASP A 37 29.39 -24.76 -15.14
N GLY A 38 28.58 -23.94 -15.82
CA GLY A 38 28.26 -24.07 -17.24
C GLY A 38 28.53 -22.77 -18.00
N LYS A 39 29.75 -22.65 -18.54
CA LYS A 39 30.16 -21.70 -19.58
C LYS A 39 29.35 -21.89 -20.87
N SER A 40 29.03 -20.81 -21.57
CA SER A 40 29.18 -20.57 -23.04
C SER A 40 28.47 -19.26 -23.42
N ALA A 41 29.16 -18.18 -23.81
CA ALA A 41 29.78 -17.90 -25.12
C ALA A 41 28.76 -17.63 -26.24
N ALA A 42 28.73 -16.39 -26.74
CA ALA A 42 29.02 -16.01 -28.14
C ALA A 42 28.29 -14.73 -28.58
N ARG A 43 29.09 -13.84 -29.15
CA ARG A 43 28.77 -12.59 -29.85
C ARG A 43 28.20 -12.91 -31.24
N PRO A 44 27.45 -11.99 -31.87
CA PRO A 44 27.91 -11.60 -33.20
C PRO A 44 27.86 -10.08 -33.44
N ALA A 45 28.89 -9.62 -34.14
CA ALA A 45 28.94 -8.34 -34.83
C ALA A 45 28.58 -8.56 -36.31
N GLY A 46 27.89 -7.60 -36.94
CA GLY A 46 27.72 -7.57 -38.39
C GLY A 46 26.66 -6.57 -38.86
N LYS A 47 27.12 -5.45 -39.45
CA LYS A 47 26.31 -4.49 -40.24
C LYS A 47 26.02 -5.09 -41.63
N PRO A 48 25.06 -4.55 -42.42
CA PRO A 48 25.50 -3.61 -43.45
C PRO A 48 24.53 -2.46 -43.77
N ALA A 49 25.07 -1.44 -44.44
CA ALA A 49 24.41 -0.24 -44.94
C ALA A 49 23.44 -0.53 -46.09
N VAL A 50 22.28 0.13 -46.09
CA VAL A 50 21.27 0.04 -47.15
C VAL A 50 21.42 1.23 -48.11
N LYS A 51 21.60 0.88 -49.39
CA LYS A 51 21.65 1.77 -50.57
C LYS A 51 20.36 2.58 -50.73
N LEU A 52 20.52 3.84 -51.10
CA LEU A 52 19.44 4.72 -51.58
C LEU A 52 18.88 4.22 -52.93
N PRO A 53 17.56 4.20 -53.13
CA PRO A 53 16.94 3.89 -54.41
C PRO A 53 16.93 5.09 -55.39
N PRO A 54 16.81 4.83 -56.70
CA PRO A 54 16.92 5.82 -57.76
C PRO A 54 15.64 6.68 -57.95
N LYS A 55 15.88 7.84 -58.58
CA LYS A 55 14.93 8.90 -58.91
C LYS A 55 13.85 8.41 -59.89
N LEU A 56 12.58 8.52 -59.49
CA LEU A 56 11.41 8.20 -60.32
C LEU A 56 11.11 9.32 -61.34
N PRO A 57 10.58 8.98 -62.53
CA PRO A 57 10.16 9.94 -63.55
C PRO A 57 8.84 10.64 -63.19
N GLN A 58 8.73 11.91 -63.60
CA GLN A 58 7.54 12.75 -63.44
C GLN A 58 6.36 12.18 -64.25
N VAL A 59 5.32 11.74 -63.55
CA VAL A 59 4.04 11.32 -64.14
C VAL A 59 3.10 12.52 -64.21
N ALA A 60 2.49 12.66 -65.38
CA ALA A 60 1.57 13.71 -65.80
C ALA A 60 0.40 13.99 -64.83
N LEU A 61 -0.03 15.25 -64.84
CA LEU A 61 -1.14 15.83 -64.08
C LEU A 61 -2.41 14.97 -64.18
N LYS A 62 -2.88 14.49 -63.02
CA LYS A 62 -4.14 13.75 -62.88
C LYS A 62 -5.37 14.67 -63.06
N PRO A 63 -6.47 14.15 -63.63
CA PRO A 63 -7.75 14.85 -63.70
C PRO A 63 -8.31 15.13 -62.30
N LYS A 64 -9.05 16.24 -62.15
CA LYS A 64 -9.77 16.60 -60.91
C LYS A 64 -10.70 15.45 -60.50
N HIS A 65 -10.35 14.77 -59.42
CA HIS A 65 -11.21 13.75 -58.82
C HIS A 65 -12.47 14.40 -58.20
N PRO A 66 -13.65 13.79 -58.37
CA PRO A 66 -14.86 14.20 -57.67
C PRO A 66 -14.64 14.12 -56.16
N THR A 67 -15.13 15.14 -55.44
CA THR A 67 -15.03 15.28 -53.98
C THR A 67 -15.59 14.03 -53.32
N ALA A 68 -14.73 13.24 -52.68
CA ALA A 68 -15.15 12.06 -51.95
C ALA A 68 -16.13 12.45 -50.84
N PRO A 69 -17.24 11.72 -50.64
CA PRO A 69 -18.18 11.99 -49.55
C PRO A 69 -17.40 11.96 -48.23
N SER A 70 -17.51 13.05 -47.46
CA SER A 70 -16.78 13.17 -46.20
C SER A 70 -17.26 12.08 -45.26
N LEU A 71 -16.40 11.10 -45.00
CA LEU A 71 -16.64 10.15 -43.92
C LEU A 71 -16.75 10.96 -42.62
N PRO A 72 -17.73 10.67 -41.75
CA PRO A 72 -17.82 11.33 -40.46
C PRO A 72 -16.48 11.14 -39.74
N LEU A 73 -15.84 12.26 -39.39
CA LEU A 73 -14.59 12.26 -38.65
C LEU A 73 -14.81 11.44 -37.37
N PRO A 74 -13.90 10.50 -37.03
CA PRO A 74 -14.00 9.80 -35.77
C PRO A 74 -14.07 10.84 -34.64
N PRO A 75 -14.89 10.60 -33.60
CA PRO A 75 -14.99 11.53 -32.49
C PRO A 75 -13.59 11.83 -31.97
N ALA A 76 -13.33 13.12 -31.70
CA ALA A 76 -12.04 13.55 -31.19
C ALA A 76 -11.67 12.70 -29.96
N PRO A 77 -10.41 12.26 -29.84
CA PRO A 77 -9.99 11.48 -28.69
C PRO A 77 -10.34 12.26 -27.41
N PRO A 78 -10.85 11.58 -26.36
CA PRO A 78 -11.23 12.24 -25.12
C PRO A 78 -10.03 13.05 -24.61
N GLN A 79 -10.28 14.32 -24.28
CA GLN A 79 -9.22 15.17 -23.73
C GLN A 79 -8.69 14.53 -22.43
N PRO A 80 -7.37 14.55 -22.21
CA PRO A 80 -6.79 14.02 -20.98
C PRO A 80 -7.40 14.75 -19.78
N GLU A 81 -7.78 13.97 -18.77
CA GLU A 81 -8.32 14.54 -17.53
C GLU A 81 -7.30 15.53 -16.94
N PRO A 82 -7.75 16.69 -16.42
CA PRO A 82 -6.85 17.66 -15.84
C PRO A 82 -6.08 17.03 -14.68
N SER A 83 -4.76 17.24 -14.64
CA SER A 83 -3.89 16.75 -13.57
C SER A 83 -4.47 17.14 -12.22
N ARG A 84 -4.70 16.15 -11.36
CA ARG A 84 -5.14 16.41 -9.99
C ARG A 84 -4.04 17.13 -9.22
N ASP A 85 -4.38 18.27 -8.63
CA ASP A 85 -3.55 18.97 -7.64
C ASP A 85 -3.55 18.14 -6.36
N GLU A 86 -2.65 17.16 -6.30
CA GLU A 86 -2.45 16.24 -5.18
C GLU A 86 -1.07 16.47 -4.56
N LEU A 87 -1.02 16.43 -3.23
CA LEU A 87 0.22 16.60 -2.49
C LEU A 87 1.12 15.36 -2.71
N ILE A 88 2.37 15.59 -3.09
CA ILE A 88 3.37 14.52 -3.22
C ILE A 88 3.64 13.89 -1.85
N ALA A 89 3.83 12.57 -1.82
CA ALA A 89 4.18 11.88 -0.58
C ALA A 89 5.49 12.46 0.01
N PRO A 90 5.52 12.79 1.31
CA PRO A 90 6.66 13.49 1.93
C PRO A 90 7.87 12.58 2.15
N ARG A 91 7.76 11.28 1.86
CA ARG A 91 8.80 10.27 2.06
C ARG A 91 8.68 9.17 0.99
N ASP A 92 9.74 8.37 0.82
CA ASP A 92 9.79 7.29 -0.17
C ASP A 92 8.97 6.06 0.24
N ILE A 93 7.65 6.17 0.13
CA ILE A 93 6.70 5.11 0.50
C ILE A 93 7.01 3.78 -0.22
N GLY A 94 7.61 3.83 -1.41
CA GLY A 94 8.02 2.66 -2.17
C GLY A 94 8.98 1.72 -1.43
N ARG A 95 9.74 2.23 -0.45
CA ARG A 95 10.63 1.41 0.38
C ARG A 95 9.87 0.45 1.30
N LEU A 96 8.65 0.77 1.70
CA LEU A 96 7.81 -0.12 2.53
C LEU A 96 7.37 -1.39 1.80
N LEU A 97 7.47 -1.41 0.46
CA LEU A 97 7.10 -2.54 -0.38
C LEU A 97 8.26 -3.54 -0.56
N ARG A 98 9.46 -3.22 -0.08
CA ARG A 98 10.67 -4.02 -0.35
C ARG A 98 10.95 -4.96 0.82
N TYR A 99 10.93 -6.25 0.54
CA TYR A 99 11.35 -7.27 1.51
C TYR A 99 12.81 -7.06 1.91
N GLY A 100 13.09 -7.09 3.21
CA GLY A 100 14.45 -6.99 3.74
C GLY A 100 15.01 -5.57 3.84
N GLU A 101 14.27 -4.57 3.38
CA GLU A 101 14.63 -3.15 3.54
C GLU A 101 14.85 -2.80 5.01
N ARG A 102 15.84 -1.94 5.29
CA ARG A 102 16.19 -1.54 6.66
C ARG A 102 15.91 -0.06 6.92
N PHE A 103 15.35 0.21 8.09
CA PHE A 103 15.04 1.54 8.60
C PHE A 103 15.53 1.64 10.03
N GLY A 104 16.73 2.18 10.23
CA GLY A 104 17.38 2.16 11.53
C GLY A 104 17.50 0.71 12.05
N PRO A 105 16.97 0.39 13.25
CA PRO A 105 17.02 -0.96 13.81
C PRO A 105 15.95 -1.91 13.22
N HIS A 106 15.04 -1.41 12.39
CA HIS A 106 13.93 -2.19 11.86
C HIS A 106 14.28 -2.84 10.53
N LYS A 107 13.97 -4.14 10.39
CA LYS A 107 13.99 -4.86 9.12
C LYS A 107 12.56 -5.09 8.65
N ILE A 108 12.27 -4.74 7.39
CA ILE A 108 10.96 -4.96 6.79
C ILE A 108 10.81 -6.40 6.34
N ASP A 109 9.70 -7.02 6.73
CA ASP A 109 9.23 -8.32 6.25
C ASP A 109 7.89 -8.11 5.55
N THR A 110 7.87 -8.29 4.21
CA THR A 110 6.64 -8.17 3.42
C THR A 110 5.98 -9.53 3.24
N ARG A 111 4.67 -9.61 3.52
CA ARG A 111 3.87 -10.84 3.45
C ARG A 111 2.66 -10.63 2.56
N MET A 112 2.54 -11.41 1.50
CA MET A 112 1.30 -11.45 0.70
C MET A 112 0.24 -12.23 1.48
N LEU A 113 -0.95 -11.65 1.60
CA LEU A 113 -2.06 -12.33 2.26
C LEU A 113 -2.74 -13.31 1.31
N PRO A 114 -3.21 -14.46 1.82
CA PRO A 114 -4.06 -15.36 1.04
C PRO A 114 -5.45 -14.75 0.77
N VAL A 115 -5.87 -13.81 1.63
CA VAL A 115 -7.13 -13.09 1.51
C VAL A 115 -7.01 -11.96 0.48
N GLN A 116 -8.03 -11.86 -0.39
CA GLN A 116 -8.19 -10.75 -1.33
C GLN A 116 -9.32 -9.85 -0.87
N LEU A 117 -9.21 -8.55 -1.15
CA LEU A 117 -10.24 -7.57 -0.84
C LEU A 117 -11.15 -7.37 -2.06
N PRO A 118 -12.41 -7.83 -2.05
CA PRO A 118 -13.35 -7.51 -3.11
C PRO A 118 -13.80 -6.05 -3.00
N VAL A 119 -13.85 -5.36 -4.14
CA VAL A 119 -14.32 -3.98 -4.28
C VAL A 119 -15.26 -3.90 -5.47
N ALA A 120 -16.54 -3.67 -5.19
CA ALA A 120 -17.56 -3.47 -6.21
C ALA A 120 -17.82 -1.98 -6.49
N ALA A 121 -17.82 -1.12 -5.46
CA ALA A 121 -18.32 0.26 -5.56
C ALA A 121 -17.27 1.29 -6.02
N THR A 122 -16.28 0.88 -6.80
CA THR A 122 -15.21 1.73 -7.35
C THR A 122 -14.43 2.56 -6.33
N ARG A 123 -14.60 2.38 -5.02
CA ARG A 123 -13.92 3.18 -4.00
C ARG A 123 -13.63 2.32 -2.78
N LEU A 124 -12.53 2.63 -2.12
CA LEU A 124 -12.16 2.04 -0.84
C LEU A 124 -12.56 2.97 0.30
N ALA A 125 -12.86 2.39 1.45
CA ALA A 125 -13.10 3.09 2.68
C ALA A 125 -12.36 2.45 3.84
N ILE A 126 -12.11 3.26 4.87
CA ILE A 126 -11.34 2.91 6.03
C ILE A 126 -11.99 3.48 7.30
N CYS A 127 -11.94 2.73 8.39
CA CYS A 127 -12.45 3.18 9.69
C CYS A 127 -11.77 2.47 10.87
N ASP A 128 -11.87 3.10 12.04
CA ASP A 128 -11.81 2.40 13.31
C ASP A 128 -13.15 1.68 13.56
N PRO A 129 -13.15 0.35 13.74
CA PRO A 129 -14.38 -0.43 13.94
C PRO A 129 -15.16 -0.04 15.21
N ALA A 130 -14.48 0.47 16.24
CA ALA A 130 -15.12 0.91 17.48
C ALA A 130 -15.75 2.31 17.38
N VAL A 131 -15.40 3.07 16.34
CA VAL A 131 -15.87 4.46 16.17
C VAL A 131 -16.49 4.62 14.78
N PRO A 132 -17.80 4.37 14.59
CA PRO A 132 -18.44 4.45 13.27
C PRO A 132 -18.26 5.81 12.55
N LYS A 133 -18.10 6.90 13.32
CA LYS A 133 -17.83 8.25 12.79
C LYS A 133 -16.43 8.42 12.19
N SER A 134 -15.52 7.47 12.41
CA SER A 134 -14.19 7.43 11.80
C SER A 134 -14.22 6.99 10.33
N TRP A 135 -15.39 6.61 9.79
CA TRP A 135 -15.56 6.23 8.39
C TRP A 135 -15.03 7.30 7.44
N ARG A 136 -14.08 6.92 6.59
CA ARG A 136 -13.54 7.77 5.53
C ARG A 136 -13.48 7.01 4.22
N THR A 137 -14.06 7.59 3.17
CA THR A 137 -13.99 7.05 1.80
C THR A 137 -12.87 7.75 1.05
N PHE A 138 -11.96 7.01 0.43
CA PHE A 138 -10.93 7.60 -0.42
C PHE A 138 -11.55 8.28 -1.64
N ASP A 139 -11.02 9.43 -2.03
CA ASP A 139 -11.54 10.27 -3.11
C ASP A 139 -11.26 9.70 -4.51
N ARG A 140 -10.16 8.97 -4.65
CA ARG A 140 -9.70 8.37 -5.90
C ARG A 140 -10.47 7.07 -6.18
N PRO A 141 -11.12 6.94 -7.34
CA PRO A 141 -11.80 5.71 -7.70
C PRO A 141 -10.80 4.63 -8.12
N VAL A 142 -11.14 3.37 -7.86
CA VAL A 142 -10.45 2.16 -8.27
C VAL A 142 -11.35 1.34 -9.19
N THR A 143 -10.78 0.53 -10.06
CA THR A 143 -11.57 -0.37 -10.92
C THR A 143 -12.24 -1.45 -10.06
N PRO A 144 -13.51 -1.83 -10.29
CA PRO A 144 -14.11 -2.95 -9.57
C PRO A 144 -13.32 -4.25 -9.76
N GLY A 145 -13.15 -5.05 -8.72
CA GLY A 145 -12.40 -6.30 -8.77
C GLY A 145 -12.02 -6.87 -7.41
N THR A 146 -11.18 -7.90 -7.41
CA THR A 146 -10.55 -8.44 -6.20
C THR A 146 -9.09 -8.05 -6.14
N PHE A 147 -8.70 -7.43 -5.03
CA PHE A 147 -7.37 -6.87 -4.88
C PHE A 147 -6.51 -7.68 -3.94
N ARG A 148 -5.23 -7.81 -4.30
CA ARG A 148 -4.24 -8.46 -3.45
C ARG A 148 -3.84 -7.50 -2.34
N VAL A 149 -3.79 -8.02 -1.12
CA VAL A 149 -3.36 -7.27 0.04
C VAL A 149 -2.04 -7.84 0.55
N MET A 150 -1.10 -6.95 0.84
CA MET A 150 0.20 -7.27 1.39
C MET A 150 0.40 -6.52 2.70
N LEU A 151 1.02 -7.18 3.67
CA LEU A 151 1.47 -6.56 4.91
C LEU A 151 2.95 -6.26 4.83
N SER A 152 3.35 -5.09 5.33
CA SER A 152 4.74 -4.76 5.60
C SER A 152 4.92 -4.72 7.12
N LEU A 153 5.71 -5.65 7.66
CA LEU A 153 5.94 -5.79 9.09
C LEU A 153 7.35 -5.29 9.43
N ALA A 154 7.44 -4.34 10.36
CA ALA A 154 8.72 -3.94 10.92
C ALA A 154 9.12 -4.92 12.02
N LYS A 155 10.21 -5.65 11.79
CA LYS A 155 10.85 -6.52 12.78
C LYS A 155 11.88 -5.73 13.56
N LEU A 156 11.74 -5.73 14.88
CA LEU A 156 12.69 -5.18 15.82
C LEU A 156 13.28 -6.33 16.64
N SER A 157 14.58 -6.56 16.51
CA SER A 157 15.30 -7.54 17.32
C SER A 157 15.89 -6.84 18.54
N GLU A 158 15.18 -6.87 19.67
CA GLU A 158 15.65 -6.35 20.95
C GLU A 158 15.94 -7.49 21.91
N LYS A 159 17.19 -7.59 22.40
CA LYS A 159 17.61 -8.58 23.41
C LYS A 159 17.25 -10.04 23.07
N GLY A 160 17.27 -10.39 21.78
CA GLY A 160 16.95 -11.73 21.31
C GLY A 160 15.45 -12.06 21.25
N VAL A 161 14.56 -11.09 21.48
CA VAL A 161 13.12 -11.21 21.23
C VAL A 161 12.77 -10.42 19.99
N ASP A 162 12.27 -11.12 18.97
CA ASP A 162 11.76 -10.49 17.76
C ASP A 162 10.36 -9.94 18.00
N LYS A 163 10.23 -8.61 18.02
CA LYS A 163 8.93 -7.93 18.05
C LYS A 163 8.54 -7.53 16.64
N GLU A 164 7.37 -7.97 16.19
CA GLU A 164 6.77 -7.56 14.93
C GLU A 164 5.74 -6.46 15.17
N ARG A 165 5.77 -5.40 14.36
CA ARG A 165 4.73 -4.37 14.29
C ARG A 165 4.31 -4.16 12.85
N LEU A 166 3.03 -3.91 12.63
CA LEU A 166 2.52 -3.59 11.30
C LEU A 166 3.02 -2.21 10.89
N ALA A 167 3.93 -2.14 9.92
CA ALA A 167 4.47 -0.88 9.40
C ALA A 167 3.57 -0.29 8.31
N ALA A 168 3.07 -1.14 7.41
CA ALA A 168 2.15 -0.72 6.37
C ALA A 168 1.22 -1.83 5.90
N VAL A 169 0.07 -1.43 5.33
CA VAL A 169 -0.79 -2.27 4.51
C VAL A 169 -0.78 -1.76 3.08
N ILE A 170 -0.61 -2.68 2.13
CA ILE A 170 -0.56 -2.37 0.70
C ILE A 170 -1.69 -3.11 0.00
N VAL A 171 -2.50 -2.36 -0.77
CA VAL A 171 -3.60 -2.90 -1.58
C VAL A 171 -3.26 -2.66 -3.04
N HIS A 172 -2.94 -3.71 -3.79
CA HIS A 172 -2.64 -3.60 -5.21
C HIS A 172 -3.93 -3.55 -6.03
N VAL A 173 -4.18 -2.38 -6.64
CA VAL A 173 -5.38 -2.11 -7.44
C VAL A 173 -5.11 -2.06 -8.95
N GLY A 174 -3.85 -1.90 -9.35
CA GLY A 174 -3.42 -1.86 -10.75
C GLY A 174 -2.12 -2.65 -10.98
N ARG A 175 -1.74 -2.77 -12.26
CA ARG A 175 -0.51 -3.41 -12.74
C ARG A 175 0.48 -2.49 -13.48
N PRO A 176 0.13 -1.28 -13.94
CA PRO A 176 1.13 -0.39 -14.54
C PRO A 176 2.30 -0.06 -13.61
N PRO A 177 3.46 0.36 -14.17
CA PRO A 177 4.57 0.91 -13.39
C PRO A 177 4.13 2.10 -12.54
N ILE A 178 4.74 2.24 -11.37
CA ILE A 178 4.51 3.39 -10.48
C ILE A 178 5.27 4.58 -11.05
N ALA A 179 4.56 5.67 -11.36
CA ALA A 179 5.15 6.92 -11.82
C ALA A 179 5.42 7.89 -10.65
N LYS A 180 4.46 8.03 -9.72
CA LYS A 180 4.61 8.91 -8.55
C LYS A 180 3.81 8.41 -7.34
N TRP A 181 4.15 8.96 -6.18
CA TRP A 181 3.45 8.74 -4.92
C TRP A 181 2.77 10.03 -4.45
N THR A 182 1.47 9.96 -4.16
CA THR A 182 0.67 11.09 -3.67
C THR A 182 -0.02 10.73 -2.36
N VAL A 183 -0.39 11.75 -1.60
CA VAL A 183 -1.20 11.60 -0.39
C VAL A 183 -2.61 11.17 -0.78
N ALA A 184 -3.14 10.14 -0.11
CA ALA A 184 -4.52 9.71 -0.33
C ALA A 184 -5.48 10.64 0.42
N HIS A 185 -6.42 11.24 -0.32
CA HIS A 185 -7.42 12.13 0.25
C HIS A 185 -8.72 11.39 0.53
N PHE A 186 -9.53 11.98 1.41
CA PHE A 186 -10.88 11.50 1.68
C PHE A 186 -11.90 12.37 0.95
N THR A 187 -12.97 11.72 0.50
CA THR A 187 -14.08 12.38 -0.19
C THR A 187 -14.66 13.48 0.70
N GLY A 188 -14.81 14.68 0.16
CA GLY A 188 -15.37 15.84 0.86
C GLY A 188 -14.41 16.57 1.79
N GLN A 189 -13.17 16.12 1.96
CA GLN A 189 -12.17 16.87 2.72
C GLN A 189 -11.51 17.97 1.87
N LYS A 190 -11.15 19.07 2.53
CA LYS A 190 -10.33 20.12 1.90
C LYS A 190 -8.95 19.54 1.61
N LYS A 191 -8.42 19.86 0.43
CA LYS A 191 -7.06 19.46 0.05
C LYS A 191 -6.05 20.07 1.05
N PRO A 192 -5.12 19.27 1.60
CA PRO A 192 -4.08 19.76 2.48
C PRO A 192 -3.14 20.65 1.70
N LYS A 193 -2.79 21.80 2.28
CA LYS A 193 -1.87 22.76 1.65
C LYS A 193 -0.42 22.49 2.02
N THR A 194 -0.21 21.83 3.16
CA THR A 194 1.12 21.56 3.71
C THR A 194 1.26 20.09 4.09
N PRO A 195 2.51 19.55 4.09
CA PRO A 195 2.80 18.20 4.56
C PRO A 195 2.41 17.90 6.02
N ASP A 196 2.17 18.92 6.84
CA ASP A 196 1.73 18.73 8.24
C ASP A 196 0.22 18.49 8.36
N GLN A 197 -0.54 18.75 7.30
CA GLN A 197 -2.00 18.64 7.26
C GLN A 197 -2.47 17.33 6.61
N LEU A 198 -1.65 16.27 6.61
CA LEU A 198 -2.02 15.01 5.96
C LEU A 198 -3.36 14.49 6.52
N PRO A 199 -4.30 14.08 5.66
CA PRO A 199 -5.47 13.34 6.09
C PRO A 199 -5.02 12.08 6.82
N ARG A 200 -5.52 11.93 8.05
CA ARG A 200 -5.23 10.76 8.89
C ARG A 200 -6.53 10.09 9.35
N VAL A 201 -6.45 8.79 9.59
CA VAL A 201 -7.51 7.99 10.18
C VAL A 201 -7.10 7.63 11.60
N PRO A 202 -7.85 8.05 12.63
CA PRO A 202 -7.56 7.62 13.98
C PRO A 202 -7.91 6.14 14.14
N SER A 203 -7.11 5.42 14.93
CA SER A 203 -7.45 4.13 15.52
C SER A 203 -7.27 4.21 17.03
N THR A 204 -8.34 3.91 17.74
CA THR A 204 -8.46 3.91 19.21
C THR A 204 -8.74 2.52 19.75
N SER A 205 -9.14 1.58 18.90
CA SER A 205 -9.41 0.19 19.26
C SER A 205 -8.21 -0.76 19.12
N GLY A 206 -7.08 -0.26 18.59
CA GLY A 206 -5.98 -1.12 18.13
C GLY A 206 -6.32 -1.91 16.85
N TRP A 207 -7.39 -1.49 16.16
CA TRP A 207 -7.81 -2.06 14.89
C TRP A 207 -8.11 -0.97 13.87
N LEU A 208 -7.84 -1.30 12.61
CA LEU A 208 -8.22 -0.50 11.46
C LEU A 208 -8.89 -1.43 10.44
N VAL A 209 -10.05 -1.03 9.95
CA VAL A 209 -10.82 -1.82 8.99
C VAL A 209 -10.74 -1.18 7.61
N LEU A 210 -10.40 -1.98 6.61
CA LEU A 210 -10.43 -1.62 5.20
C LEU A 210 -11.56 -2.37 4.49
N VAL A 211 -12.35 -1.67 3.68
CA VAL A 211 -13.55 -2.23 3.05
C VAL A 211 -13.87 -1.52 1.73
N ASP A 212 -14.64 -2.17 0.86
CA ASP A 212 -15.32 -1.50 -0.25
C ASP A 212 -16.26 -0.40 0.30
N ALA A 213 -16.19 0.80 -0.26
CA ALA A 213 -16.98 1.93 0.22
C ALA A 213 -18.49 1.72 0.03
N GLY A 214 -18.91 0.92 -0.96
CA GLY A 214 -20.32 0.57 -1.17
C GLY A 214 -21.22 1.79 -1.33
N SER A 215 -22.43 1.66 -0.78
CA SER A 215 -23.39 2.75 -0.61
C SER A 215 -23.15 3.62 0.64
N GLY A 216 -22.10 3.34 1.41
CA GLY A 216 -21.77 4.09 2.63
C GLY A 216 -21.23 3.23 3.77
N SER A 217 -21.23 3.80 4.97
CA SER A 217 -20.77 3.14 6.20
C SER A 217 -21.64 1.94 6.55
N PRO A 218 -21.05 0.77 6.87
CA PRO A 218 -21.80 -0.42 7.31
C PRO A 218 -22.30 -0.32 8.76
N GLY A 219 -22.05 0.80 9.46
CA GLY A 219 -22.33 0.93 10.90
C GLY A 219 -21.20 0.34 11.77
N PRO A 220 -21.49 -0.01 13.04
CA PRO A 220 -20.53 -0.65 13.93
C PRO A 220 -20.05 -2.00 13.38
N ILE A 221 -18.74 -2.26 13.45
CA ILE A 221 -18.13 -3.51 12.98
C ILE A 221 -17.55 -4.25 14.18
N ALA A 222 -18.07 -5.43 14.48
CA ALA A 222 -17.50 -6.27 15.53
C ALA A 222 -16.23 -6.97 15.01
N VAL A 223 -15.09 -6.70 15.64
CA VAL A 223 -13.83 -7.40 15.37
C VAL A 223 -13.62 -8.43 16.46
N GLY A 224 -13.47 -9.71 16.08
CA GLY A 224 -13.21 -10.78 17.03
C GLY A 224 -11.81 -10.67 17.66
N ASP A 225 -11.64 -11.30 18.82
CA ASP A 225 -10.33 -11.41 19.46
C ASP A 225 -9.42 -12.31 18.61
N ALA A 226 -8.35 -11.75 18.05
CA ALA A 226 -7.30 -12.54 17.39
C ALA A 226 -5.96 -12.37 18.10
N SER A 227 -5.22 -13.47 18.18
CA SER A 227 -3.82 -13.49 18.57
C SER A 227 -2.93 -13.21 17.36
N GLY A 228 -1.93 -12.33 17.51
CA GLY A 228 -0.91 -12.06 16.50
C GLY A 228 -1.18 -10.83 15.64
N SER A 229 -0.35 -10.68 14.59
CA SER A 229 -0.34 -9.57 13.63
C SER A 229 -1.10 -9.87 12.33
N GLY A 230 -1.72 -11.05 12.24
CA GLY A 230 -2.52 -11.47 11.08
C GLY A 230 -3.81 -10.67 10.97
N PRO A 231 -4.30 -10.40 9.75
CA PRO A 231 -5.55 -9.71 9.54
C PRO A 231 -6.74 -10.65 9.70
N ILE A 232 -7.92 -10.11 10.00
CA ILE A 232 -9.17 -10.85 10.13
C ILE A 232 -10.10 -10.45 8.99
N GLU A 233 -10.63 -11.43 8.26
CA GLU A 233 -11.72 -11.18 7.31
C GLU A 233 -13.05 -11.12 8.06
N ILE A 234 -13.83 -10.07 7.81
CA ILE A 234 -15.12 -9.83 8.44
C ILE A 234 -16.19 -9.79 7.36
N ALA A 235 -17.20 -10.63 7.49
CA ALA A 235 -18.42 -10.53 6.70
C ALA A 235 -19.33 -9.45 7.28
N LEU A 236 -19.74 -8.49 6.46
CA LEU A 236 -20.64 -7.41 6.85
C LEU A 236 -22.09 -7.79 6.57
N ALA A 237 -23.02 -7.15 7.29
CA ALA A 237 -24.46 -7.43 7.18
C ALA A 237 -25.05 -7.13 5.79
N ASP A 238 -24.39 -6.27 5.01
CA ASP A 238 -24.77 -5.92 3.64
C ASP A 238 -24.11 -6.82 2.58
N GLY A 239 -23.45 -7.91 2.99
CA GLY A 239 -22.78 -8.86 2.10
C GLY A 239 -21.38 -8.44 1.66
N ARG A 240 -20.91 -7.24 2.01
CA ARG A 240 -19.52 -6.84 1.76
C ARG A 240 -18.57 -7.63 2.66
N LYS A 241 -17.29 -7.67 2.24
CA LYS A 241 -16.19 -8.19 3.05
C LYS A 241 -15.29 -7.04 3.46
N ALA A 242 -14.88 -7.06 4.72
CA ALA A 242 -13.94 -6.12 5.29
C ALA A 242 -12.70 -6.86 5.79
N LEU A 243 -11.57 -6.15 5.83
CA LEU A 243 -10.31 -6.65 6.36
C LEU A 243 -9.94 -5.83 7.59
N ALA A 244 -9.99 -6.45 8.76
CA ALA A 244 -9.53 -5.84 10.00
C ALA A 244 -8.04 -6.10 10.21
N LEU A 245 -7.32 -5.03 10.50
CA LEU A 245 -5.87 -4.99 10.59
C LEU A 245 -5.52 -4.60 12.02
N ARG A 246 -4.74 -5.43 12.70
CA ARG A 246 -4.27 -5.10 14.05
C ARG A 246 -3.19 -4.03 13.94
N CYS A 247 -3.39 -2.94 14.67
CA CYS A 247 -2.45 -1.84 14.76
C CYS A 247 -2.33 -1.37 16.20
N ASP A 248 -1.42 -0.44 16.45
CA ASP A 248 -1.41 0.27 17.72
C ASP A 248 -2.54 1.33 17.73
N GLU A 249 -2.69 2.05 18.83
CA GLU A 249 -3.51 3.26 18.82
C GLU A 249 -2.72 4.41 18.17
N GLY A 250 -3.36 5.23 17.35
CA GLY A 250 -2.68 6.31 16.65
C GLY A 250 -3.50 6.93 15.52
N GLU A 251 -2.85 7.75 14.71
CA GLU A 251 -3.45 8.39 13.53
C GLU A 251 -2.62 8.06 12.29
N TYR A 252 -3.25 7.44 11.29
CA TYR A 252 -2.53 6.84 10.17
C TYR A 252 -2.78 7.56 8.86
N ALA A 253 -1.70 7.86 8.14
CA ALA A 253 -1.77 8.46 6.81
C ALA A 253 -1.85 7.37 5.74
N ALA A 254 -2.41 7.73 4.59
CA ALA A 254 -2.48 6.85 3.44
C ALA A 254 -1.93 7.54 2.18
N TYR A 255 -1.45 6.73 1.24
CA TYR A 255 -0.78 7.19 0.03
C TYR A 255 -1.22 6.35 -1.17
N TRP A 256 -1.33 7.00 -2.32
CA TRP A 256 -1.52 6.34 -3.61
C TRP A 256 -0.19 6.27 -4.36
N ALA A 257 0.16 5.07 -4.82
CA ALA A 257 1.00 4.94 -6.00
C ALA A 257 0.12 5.13 -7.23
N ILE A 258 0.55 5.95 -8.17
CA ILE A 258 -0.20 6.22 -9.41
C ILE A 258 0.70 6.13 -10.62
N ASP A 259 0.12 5.80 -11.78
CA ASP A 259 0.84 5.73 -13.05
C ASP A 259 0.91 7.08 -13.79
N GLU A 260 1.52 7.07 -14.97
CA GLU A 260 1.68 8.25 -15.84
C GLU A 260 0.34 8.82 -16.31
N THR A 261 -0.73 8.02 -16.28
CA THR A 261 -2.10 8.42 -16.67
C THR A 261 -2.95 8.84 -15.48
N ASP A 262 -2.33 9.05 -14.32
CA ASP A 262 -3.01 9.40 -13.08
C ASP A 262 -4.05 8.34 -12.67
N ARG A 263 -3.77 7.05 -12.86
CA ARG A 263 -4.60 5.94 -12.35
C ARG A 263 -3.97 5.30 -11.11
N PRO A 264 -4.76 4.89 -10.10
CA PRO A 264 -4.20 4.24 -8.92
C PRO A 264 -3.63 2.85 -9.23
N ILE A 265 -2.47 2.56 -8.64
CA ILE A 265 -1.74 1.30 -8.76
C ILE A 265 -1.75 0.54 -7.44
N CYS A 266 -1.49 1.21 -6.33
CA CYS A 266 -1.72 0.65 -5.01
C CYS A 266 -2.02 1.72 -3.96
N LEU A 267 -2.83 1.36 -2.98
CA LEU A 267 -3.02 2.11 -1.74
C LEU A 267 -2.01 1.61 -0.72
N VAL A 268 -1.33 2.52 -0.01
CA VAL A 268 -0.50 2.19 1.15
C VAL A 268 -1.03 2.94 2.36
N ILE A 269 -1.36 2.23 3.42
CA ILE A 269 -1.67 2.80 4.74
C ILE A 269 -0.44 2.65 5.61
N ASP A 270 0.11 3.76 6.08
CA ASP A 270 1.33 3.81 6.88
C ASP A 270 0.99 3.96 8.36
N PHE A 271 1.43 2.99 9.16
CA PHE A 271 1.15 2.91 10.59
C PHE A 271 2.16 3.69 11.45
N ASP A 272 3.04 4.49 10.83
CA ASP A 272 4.00 5.37 11.49
C ASP A 272 4.89 4.65 12.52
N VAL A 273 5.15 3.35 12.30
CA VAL A 273 6.07 2.57 13.13
C VAL A 273 7.52 3.07 12.99
N LEU A 274 7.84 3.66 11.84
CA LEU A 274 9.17 4.17 11.50
C LEU A 274 9.24 5.68 11.72
N THR A 275 10.18 6.14 12.54
CA THR A 275 10.36 7.56 12.81
C THR A 275 11.02 8.28 11.63
N GLN A 276 10.87 9.61 11.55
CA GLN A 276 11.57 10.43 10.54
C GLN A 276 13.10 10.24 10.54
N LYS A 277 13.68 9.86 11.68
CA LYS A 277 15.11 9.53 11.79
C LYS A 277 15.43 8.20 11.09
N ASP A 278 14.57 7.20 11.25
CA ASP A 278 14.74 5.88 10.62
C ASP A 278 14.69 5.98 9.10
N TRP A 279 13.79 6.82 8.58
CA TRP A 279 13.66 7.12 7.15
C TRP A 279 14.91 7.73 6.52
N LYS A 280 15.64 8.56 7.27
CA LYS A 280 16.88 9.22 6.84
C LYS A 280 18.12 8.33 6.96
N THR A 281 18.01 7.21 7.67
CA THR A 281 19.13 6.29 7.84
C THR A 281 19.38 5.59 6.49
N LYS A 282 20.61 5.70 5.98
CA LYS A 282 20.99 5.02 4.73
C LYS A 282 20.81 3.51 4.88
N PRO A 283 20.34 2.79 3.84
CA PRO A 283 20.36 1.33 3.84
C PRO A 283 21.79 0.87 4.12
N THR A 284 21.95 -0.03 5.09
CA THR A 284 23.23 -0.69 5.40
C THR A 284 23.31 -2.01 4.67
#